data_AF-A0A315VAL3-F1
#
_entry.id   AF-A0A315VAL3-F1
#
_cell.length_a   1.000
_cell.length_b   1.000
_cell.length_c   1.000
_cell.angle_alpha   90.00
_cell.angle_beta   90.00
_cell.angle_gamma   90.00
#
_symmetry.space_group_name_H-M   'P 1'
#
loop_
_entity.id
_entity.type
_entity.pdbx_description
1 polymer ?
#
loop_
_entity_poly.entity_id
_entity_poly.type
_entity_poly.pdbx_seq_one_letter_code
_entity_poly.pdbx_strand_id
1 'polypeptide(L)'
;NPKKHIAALKKAVDSSCVGEPSLYNSLSLAIQTLKHMPGHTSREILIILSSLTTCDPANIYELIKTLKSLKVRVSVIGLSAEVRVCTVLTRDTGGSYHVILDESHFKELLMLHVTPPPASFSSESSLIRMGQY
;
A
#
# COMPACT_ATOMS: atom_id res chain seq x y z
N ASN A 1 -11.24 -6.11 12.87
CA ASN A 1 -12.06 -7.34 12.95
C ASN A 1 -11.88 -8.13 11.65
N PRO A 2 -11.17 -9.27 11.66
CA PRO A 2 -10.82 -10.03 10.46
C PRO A 2 -12.04 -10.56 9.70
N LYS A 3 -13.15 -10.86 10.38
CA LYS A 3 -14.37 -11.40 9.74
C LYS A 3 -14.95 -10.45 8.67
N LYS A 4 -14.86 -9.14 8.90
CA LYS A 4 -15.32 -8.14 7.92
C LYS A 4 -14.48 -8.14 6.64
N HIS A 5 -13.16 -8.25 6.77
CA HIS A 5 -12.25 -8.29 5.63
C HIS A 5 -12.37 -9.58 4.83
N ILE A 6 -12.50 -10.73 5.51
CA ILE A 6 -12.75 -12.03 4.86
C ILE A 6 -14.07 -12.01 4.08
N ALA A 7 -15.13 -11.44 4.66
CA ALA A 7 -16.41 -11.30 3.97
C ALA A 7 -16.32 -10.40 2.72
N ALA A 8 -15.58 -9.29 2.81
CA ALA A 8 -15.35 -8.40 1.67
C ALA A 8 -14.58 -9.11 0.53
N LEU A 9 -13.54 -9.89 0.87
CA LEU A 9 -12.79 -10.67 -0.10
C LEU A 9 -13.64 -11.76 -0.76
N LYS A 10 -14.46 -12.48 0.02
CA LYS A 10 -15.41 -13.48 -0.53
C LYS A 10 -16.40 -12.84 -1.51
N LYS A 11 -16.91 -11.65 -1.19
CA LYS A 11 -17.79 -10.90 -2.10
C LYS A 11 -17.07 -10.43 -3.37
N ALA A 12 -15.79 -10.09 -3.27
CA ALA A 12 -15.00 -9.64 -4.42
C ALA A 12 -14.74 -10.75 -5.45
N VAL A 13 -14.84 -12.03 -5.08
CA VAL A 13 -14.69 -13.17 -6.01
C VAL A 13 -15.71 -13.13 -7.15
N ASP A 14 -16.95 -12.73 -6.85
CA ASP A 14 -18.03 -12.65 -7.83
C ASP A 14 -18.01 -11.36 -8.67
N SER A 15 -17.07 -10.45 -8.39
CA SER A 15 -16.98 -9.15 -9.06
C SER A 15 -16.10 -9.25 -10.32
N SER A 16 -16.58 -8.74 -11.44
CA SER A 16 -15.79 -8.67 -12.67
C SER A 16 -14.77 -7.53 -12.59
N CYS A 17 -13.51 -7.84 -12.90
CA CYS A 17 -12.46 -6.83 -13.05
C CYS A 17 -12.57 -6.19 -14.45
N VAL A 18 -13.29 -5.08 -14.56
CA VAL A 18 -13.50 -4.36 -15.82
C VAL A 18 -12.82 -2.99 -15.77
N GLY A 19 -12.23 -2.58 -16.90
CA GLY A 19 -11.56 -1.30 -17.03
C GLY A 19 -10.07 -1.35 -16.66
N GLU A 20 -9.46 -0.17 -16.59
CA GLU A 20 -8.04 0.00 -16.29
C GLU A 20 -7.85 0.47 -14.84
N PRO A 21 -6.77 0.06 -14.16
CA PRO A 21 -6.54 0.47 -12.79
C PRO A 21 -6.11 1.94 -12.71
N SER A 22 -6.43 2.58 -11.59
CA SER A 22 -6.00 3.95 -11.28
C SER A 22 -5.33 4.01 -9.91
N LEU A 23 -3.99 4.10 -9.91
CA LEU A 23 -3.21 4.29 -8.69
C LEU A 23 -3.53 5.61 -7.99
N TYR A 24 -3.76 6.68 -8.76
CA TYR A 24 -4.04 8.01 -8.22
C TYR A 24 -5.29 8.00 -7.34
N ASN A 25 -6.38 7.40 -7.83
CA ASN A 25 -7.64 7.35 -7.09
C ASN A 25 -7.53 6.45 -5.85
N SER A 26 -6.92 5.27 -5.98
CA SER A 26 -6.71 4.34 -4.87
C SER A 26 -5.85 4.97 -3.76
N LEU A 27 -4.73 5.60 -4.13
CA LEU A 27 -3.85 6.27 -3.18
C LEU A 27 -4.51 7.50 -2.55
N SER A 28 -5.24 8.31 -3.33
CA SER A 28 -5.96 9.48 -2.81
C SER A 28 -6.99 9.08 -1.75
N LEU A 29 -7.76 8.02 -2.00
CA LEU A 29 -8.72 7.48 -1.03
C LEU A 29 -8.02 6.96 0.23
N ALA A 30 -6.91 6.24 0.06
CA ALA A 30 -6.12 5.73 1.18
C ALA A 30 -5.56 6.88 2.05
N ILE A 31 -5.02 7.94 1.43
CA ILE A 31 -4.52 9.14 2.11
C ILE A 31 -5.62 9.81 2.92
N GLN A 32 -6.82 9.96 2.37
CA GLN A 32 -7.95 10.57 3.09
C GLN A 32 -8.28 9.82 4.39
N THR A 33 -8.07 8.51 4.42
CA THR A 33 -8.25 7.69 5.62
C THR A 33 -7.05 7.80 6.56
N LEU A 34 -5.83 7.67 6.03
CA LEU A 34 -4.60 7.62 6.82
C LEU A 34 -4.17 8.97 7.41
N LYS A 35 -4.59 10.10 6.83
CA LYS A 35 -4.24 11.44 7.35
C LYS A 35 -4.79 11.71 8.75
N HIS A 36 -5.85 11.01 9.15
CA HIS A 36 -6.47 11.14 10.47
C HIS A 36 -5.80 10.24 11.53
N MET A 37 -4.91 9.35 11.13
CA MET A 37 -4.19 8.48 12.07
C MET A 37 -3.11 9.27 12.81
N PRO A 38 -2.89 9.01 14.12
CA PRO A 38 -1.86 9.70 14.89
C PRO A 38 -0.44 9.55 14.31
N GLY A 39 0.42 10.55 14.51
CA GLY A 39 1.78 10.58 13.96
C GLY A 39 2.71 9.46 14.44
N HIS A 40 2.41 8.84 15.59
CA HIS A 40 3.16 7.70 16.12
C HIS A 40 2.75 6.35 15.52
N THR A 41 1.69 6.31 14.70
CA THR A 41 1.27 5.09 14.00
C THR A 41 2.03 4.94 12.69
N SER A 42 2.44 3.72 12.35
CA SER A 42 2.94 3.46 11.01
C SER A 42 1.78 3.54 10.01
N ARG A 43 1.97 4.29 8.93
CA ARG A 43 1.00 4.45 7.85
C ARG A 43 1.52 3.71 6.63
N GLU A 44 0.92 2.57 6.34
CA GLU A 44 1.42 1.64 5.35
C GLU A 44 0.32 1.29 4.33
N ILE A 45 0.69 1.23 3.06
CA ILE A 45 -0.17 0.80 1.96
C ILE A 45 0.56 -0.33 1.22
N LEU A 46 -0.13 -1.46 1.05
CA LEU A 46 0.32 -2.57 0.19
C LEU A 46 -0.57 -2.63 -1.05
N ILE A 47 0.03 -2.53 -2.23
CA ILE A 47 -0.66 -2.59 -3.51
C ILE A 47 -0.31 -3.91 -4.19
N ILE A 48 -1.33 -4.66 -4.60
CA ILE A 48 -1.16 -5.81 -5.49
C ILE A 48 -1.59 -5.34 -6.88
N LEU A 49 -0.64 -5.24 -7.81
CA LEU A 49 -0.87 -4.68 -9.13
C LEU A 49 -0.70 -5.77 -10.21
N SER A 50 -1.77 -6.04 -10.94
CA SER A 50 -1.78 -7.01 -12.05
C SER A 50 -1.62 -6.40 -13.44
N SER A 51 -1.66 -5.06 -13.54
CA SER A 51 -1.52 -4.33 -14.80
C SER A 51 -0.14 -3.69 -14.95
N LEU A 52 0.32 -3.58 -16.19
CA LEU A 52 1.54 -2.83 -16.54
C LEU A 52 1.26 -1.35 -16.81
N THR A 53 -0.01 -0.97 -16.90
CA THR A 53 -0.48 0.39 -17.12
C THR A 53 -1.35 0.85 -15.94
N THR A 54 -1.34 2.16 -15.70
CA THR A 54 -2.26 2.85 -14.79
C THR A 54 -2.85 4.04 -15.54
N CYS A 55 -4.15 4.23 -15.42
CA CYS A 55 -4.89 5.26 -16.15
C CYS A 55 -5.43 6.27 -15.15
N ASP A 56 -4.58 7.26 -14.86
CA ASP A 56 -4.81 8.23 -13.80
C ASP A 56 -5.22 9.59 -14.37
N PRO A 57 -6.20 10.27 -13.75
CA PRO A 57 -6.73 11.55 -14.25
C PRO A 57 -5.80 12.74 -13.97
N ALA A 58 -4.77 12.55 -13.13
CA ALA A 58 -3.89 13.62 -12.65
C ALA A 58 -2.46 13.12 -12.45
N ASN A 59 -1.54 14.05 -12.17
CA ASN A 59 -0.13 13.77 -12.01
C ASN A 59 0.17 12.98 -10.72
N ILE A 60 0.48 11.69 -10.86
CA ILE A 60 0.82 10.82 -9.74
C ILE A 60 2.12 11.23 -9.01
N TYR A 61 3.05 11.93 -9.68
CA TYR A 61 4.30 12.36 -9.02
C TYR A 61 4.07 13.43 -7.94
N GLU A 62 3.03 14.26 -8.08
CA GLU A 62 2.63 15.20 -7.02
C GLU A 62 2.01 14.46 -5.83
N LEU A 63 1.25 13.39 -6.12
CA LEU A 63 0.70 12.53 -5.09
C LEU A 63 1.80 11.77 -4.32
N ILE A 64 2.85 11.32 -5.00
CA ILE A 64 4.03 10.69 -4.37
C ILE A 64 4.70 11.66 -3.39
N LYS A 65 4.88 12.94 -3.78
CA LYS A 65 5.42 13.97 -2.87
C LYS A 65 4.53 14.17 -1.65
N THR A 66 3.21 14.13 -1.84
CA THR A 66 2.22 14.24 -0.76
C THR A 66 2.27 13.03 0.18
N LEU A 67 2.38 11.81 -0.34
CA LEU A 67 2.55 10.60 0.46
C LEU A 67 3.82 10.67 1.32
N LYS A 68 4.92 11.15 0.73
CA LYS A 68 6.20 11.34 1.41
C LYS A 68 6.10 12.37 2.54
N SER A 69 5.45 13.52 2.32
CA SER A 69 5.27 14.54 3.37
C SER A 69 4.39 14.03 4.51
N LEU A 70 3.39 13.19 4.19
CA LEU A 70 2.53 12.52 5.16
C LEU A 70 3.18 11.28 5.81
N LYS A 71 4.45 10.98 5.53
CA LYS A 71 5.17 9.80 6.05
C LYS A 71 4.38 8.49 5.85
N VAL A 72 3.74 8.35 4.68
CA VAL A 72 3.03 7.12 4.29
C VAL A 72 3.99 6.26 3.47
N ARG A 73 4.22 5.03 3.93
CA ARG A 73 5.03 4.04 3.23
C ARG A 73 4.15 3.25 2.26
N VAL A 74 4.55 3.17 0.99
CA VAL A 74 3.81 2.39 -0.01
C VAL A 74 4.70 1.29 -0.55
N SER A 75 4.24 0.04 -0.47
CA SER A 75 4.89 -1.14 -1.06
C SER A 75 4.01 -1.74 -2.14
N VAL A 76 4.63 -2.29 -3.18
CA VAL A 76 3.94 -2.83 -4.36
C VAL A 76 4.41 -4.26 -4.59
N ILE A 77 3.47 -5.15 -4.86
CA ILE A 77 3.72 -6.47 -5.44
C ILE A 77 3.09 -6.45 -6.83
N GLY A 78 3.93 -6.46 -7.87
CA GLY A 78 3.52 -6.41 -9.27
C GLY A 78 3.51 -7.79 -9.91
N LEU A 79 2.66 -7.98 -10.90
CA LEU A 79 2.60 -9.20 -11.69
C LEU A 79 3.46 -9.05 -12.96
N SER A 80 4.31 -10.06 -13.23
CA SER A 80 5.14 -10.25 -14.43
C SER A 80 6.25 -9.23 -14.70
N ALA A 81 6.01 -7.92 -14.59
CA ALA A 81 7.01 -6.91 -14.93
C ALA A 81 7.00 -5.69 -14.00
N GLU A 82 8.10 -4.96 -14.05
CA GLU A 82 8.31 -3.75 -13.26
C GLU A 82 7.76 -2.51 -13.98
N VAL A 83 6.91 -1.74 -13.31
CA VAL A 83 6.39 -0.46 -13.81
C VAL A 83 7.18 0.68 -13.19
N ARG A 84 7.79 1.53 -14.02
CA ARG A 84 8.67 2.62 -13.58
C ARG A 84 8.04 3.53 -12.52
N VAL A 85 6.75 3.85 -12.67
CA VAL A 85 6.05 4.74 -11.73
C VAL A 85 5.92 4.10 -10.35
N CYS A 86 5.70 2.78 -10.28
CA CYS A 86 5.65 2.02 -9.04
C CYS A 86 7.03 1.94 -8.38
N THR A 87 8.10 1.79 -9.16
CA THR A 87 9.49 1.83 -8.66
C THR A 87 9.80 3.17 -7.99
N VAL A 88 9.40 4.28 -8.63
CA VAL A 88 9.61 5.63 -8.06
C VAL A 88 8.76 5.82 -6.80
N LEU A 89 7.49 5.39 -6.83
CA LEU A 89 6.57 5.45 -5.69
C LEU A 89 7.12 4.72 -4.46
N THR A 90 7.54 3.47 -4.61
CA THR A 90 8.05 2.67 -3.48
C THR A 90 9.37 3.21 -2.96
N ARG A 91 10.29 3.61 -3.86
CA ARG A 91 11.57 4.22 -3.48
C ARG A 91 11.39 5.52 -2.70
N ASP A 92 10.54 6.43 -3.17
CA ASP A 92 10.38 7.75 -2.55
C ASP A 92 9.61 7.70 -1.22
N THR A 93 8.73 6.71 -1.06
CA THR A 93 7.96 6.47 0.17
C THR A 93 8.64 5.50 1.14
N GLY A 94 9.78 4.90 0.76
CA GLY A 94 10.54 3.97 1.60
C GLY A 94 9.90 2.58 1.74
N GLY A 95 9.07 2.17 0.79
CA GLY A 95 8.55 0.82 0.68
C GLY A 95 9.39 -0.07 -0.24
N SER A 96 8.86 -1.24 -0.56
CA SER A 96 9.50 -2.22 -1.44
C SER A 96 8.65 -2.49 -2.68
N TYR A 97 9.31 -2.78 -3.81
CA TYR A 97 8.65 -3.27 -5.02
C TYR A 97 9.20 -4.66 -5.35
N HIS A 98 8.30 -5.64 -5.42
CA HIS A 98 8.62 -6.99 -5.86
C HIS A 98 7.76 -7.41 -7.04
N VAL A 99 8.32 -8.23 -7.93
CA VAL A 99 7.61 -8.80 -9.08
C VAL A 99 7.40 -10.28 -8.83
N ILE A 100 6.15 -10.76 -8.98
CA ILE A 100 5.78 -12.15 -8.79
C ILE A 100 6.40 -13.01 -9.90
N LEU A 101 6.95 -14.16 -9.51
CA LEU A 101 7.52 -15.15 -10.43
C LEU A 101 6.59 -16.36 -10.58
N ASP A 102 6.14 -16.89 -9.44
CA ASP A 102 5.18 -18.00 -9.35
C ASP A 102 4.31 -17.84 -8.09
N GLU A 103 3.39 -18.79 -7.89
CA GLU A 103 2.46 -18.79 -6.74
C GLU A 103 3.18 -18.91 -5.39
N SER A 104 4.26 -19.68 -5.31
CA SER A 104 5.04 -19.86 -4.08
C SER A 104 5.74 -18.55 -3.71
N HIS A 105 6.38 -17.91 -4.69
CA HIS A 105 6.99 -16.60 -4.52
C HIS A 105 5.96 -15.54 -4.12
N PHE A 106 4.74 -15.56 -4.70
CA PHE A 106 3.69 -14.65 -4.26
C PHE A 106 3.32 -14.83 -2.77
N LYS A 107 3.23 -16.08 -2.29
CA LYS A 107 2.98 -16.37 -0.88
C LYS A 107 4.12 -15.87 0.00
N GLU A 108 5.37 -16.05 -0.40
CA GLU A 108 6.54 -15.54 0.31
C GLU A 108 6.52 -14.00 0.42
N LEU A 109 6.22 -13.31 -0.68
CA LEU A 109 6.10 -11.85 -0.70
C LEU A 109 4.99 -11.35 0.24
N LEU A 110 3.84 -12.03 0.27
CA LEU A 110 2.78 -11.70 1.23
C LEU A 110 3.24 -11.91 2.68
N MET A 111 3.94 -13.01 2.95
CA MET A 111 4.46 -13.32 4.30
C MET A 111 5.51 -12.31 4.77
N LEU A 112 6.35 -11.79 3.86
CA LEU A 112 7.30 -10.72 4.16
C LEU A 112 6.62 -9.46 4.72
N HIS A 113 5.42 -9.15 4.23
CA HIS A 113 4.63 -7.99 4.67
C HIS A 113 3.77 -8.25 5.92
N VAL A 114 3.76 -9.48 6.45
CA VAL A 114 3.13 -9.78 7.75
C VAL A 114 4.02 -9.30 8.90
N THR A 115 5.34 -9.43 8.75
CA THR A 115 6.29 -8.92 9.73
C THR A 115 6.35 -7.39 9.67
N PRO A 116 6.19 -6.68 10.79
CA PRO A 116 6.23 -5.22 10.79
C PRO A 116 7.61 -4.76 10.33
N PRO A 117 7.68 -3.88 9.32
CA PRO A 117 8.96 -3.43 8.83
C PRO A 117 9.64 -2.51 9.86
N PRO A 118 10.98 -2.36 9.79
CA PRO A 118 11.70 -1.47 10.69
C PRO A 118 11.15 -0.04 10.59
N ALA A 119 10.91 0.57 11.75
CA ALA A 119 10.42 1.93 11.83
C ALA A 119 11.45 2.89 11.22
N SER A 120 10.97 3.87 10.45
CA SER A 120 11.84 4.94 9.98
C SER A 120 12.29 5.79 11.18
N PHE A 121 13.54 6.27 11.19
CA PHE A 121 14.05 7.16 12.25
C PHE A 121 13.25 8.47 12.43
N SER A 122 12.39 8.81 11.46
CA SER A 122 11.54 10.00 11.48
C SER A 122 10.16 9.79 12.13
N SER A 123 9.88 8.58 12.61
CA SER A 123 8.59 8.21 13.20
C SER A 123 8.48 8.80 14.60
N GLU A 124 7.36 9.46 14.92
CA GLU A 124 7.17 10.03 16.26
C GLU A 124 7.01 8.89 17.28
N SER A 125 7.90 8.86 18.28
CA SER A 125 7.76 7.94 19.40
C SER A 125 6.91 8.61 20.47
N SER A 126 5.65 8.21 20.59
CA SER A 126 4.75 8.69 21.64
C SER A 126 4.24 7.52 22.47
N LEU A 127 4.27 7.66 23.80
CA LEU A 127 3.73 6.66 24.70
C LEU A 127 2.21 6.82 24.73
N ILE A 128 1.50 5.84 24.18
CA ILE A 128 0.03 5.81 24.18
C ILE A 128 -0.48 5.12 25.44
N ARG A 129 -1.52 5.71 26.05
CA ARG A 129 -2.23 5.10 27.17
C ARG A 129 -3.01 3.90 26.65
N MET A 130 -2.40 2.72 26.74
CA MET A 130 -3.11 1.46 26.54
C MET A 130 -4.06 1.28 27.70
N GLY A 131 -5.35 1.08 27.40
CA GLY A 131 -6.37 0.89 28.43
C GLY A 131 -5.95 -0.22 29.39
N GLN A 132 -5.82 0.12 30.67
CA GLN A 132 -5.77 -0.87 31.74
C GLN A 132 -7.22 -1.25 32.01
N TYR A 133 -7.50 -2.56 32.02
CA TYR A 133 -8.68 -3.06 32.71
C TYR A 133 -8.63 -2.66 34.18
#